data_AF-A0A924YCA1-F1
#
_entry.id   AF-A0A924YCA1-F1
#
_cell.length_a   1.000
_cell.length_b   1.000
_cell.length_c   1.000
_cell.angle_alpha   90.00
_cell.angle_beta   90.00
_cell.angle_gamma   90.00
#
_symmetry.space_group_name_H-M   'P 1'
#
loop_
_entity.id
_entity.type
_entity.pdbx_description
1 polymer ?
#
loop_
_entity_poly.entity_id
_entity_poly.type
_entity_poly.pdbx_seq_one_letter_code
_entity_poly.pdbx_strand_id
1 'polypeptide(L)'
;MLIVGLMSGTSADGIDAALCEITGAPPNLQARIVHAVPASYPDGFQARILAASQLDTGRIDELCKLNFALAELFAEATLHVIASAGLTPVDVDLIGSHGQTFWHYVQDDGRVGATLQL
;
A
#
# COMPACT_ATOMS: atom_id res chain seq x y z
N MET A 1 4.37 10.18 17.19
CA MET A 1 4.99 9.29 16.20
C MET A 1 4.67 9.82 14.82
N LEU A 2 5.65 9.85 13.93
CA LEU A 2 5.46 10.13 12.51
C LEU A 2 5.48 8.79 11.77
N ILE A 3 4.40 8.54 11.03
CA ILE A 3 4.15 7.23 10.41
C ILE A 3 3.76 7.46 8.96
N VAL A 4 4.38 6.73 8.04
CA VAL A 4 3.92 6.70 6.65
C VAL A 4 2.90 5.57 6.49
N GLY A 5 1.68 5.90 6.08
CA GLY A 5 0.67 4.97 5.62
C GLY A 5 0.72 4.81 4.10
N LEU A 6 0.69 3.58 3.60
CA LEU A 6 0.64 3.26 2.18
C LEU A 6 -0.57 2.38 1.87
N MET A 7 -1.26 2.68 0.78
CA MET A 7 -2.31 1.81 0.25
C MET A 7 -2.34 1.84 -1.27
N SER A 8 -2.67 0.71 -1.88
CA SER A 8 -3.09 0.66 -3.28
C SER A 8 -4.46 -0.01 -3.35
N GLY A 9 -5.43 0.73 -3.90
CA GLY A 9 -6.81 0.28 -3.99
C GLY A 9 -6.98 -0.89 -4.98
N THR A 10 -8.17 -1.48 -5.00
CA THR A 10 -8.50 -2.55 -5.97
C THR A 10 -8.61 -2.05 -7.41
N SER A 11 -8.69 -0.73 -7.63
CA SER A 11 -8.51 -0.09 -8.93
C SER A 11 -7.11 -0.33 -9.51
N ALA A 12 -6.11 -0.57 -8.64
CA ALA A 12 -4.72 -0.81 -9.02
C ALA A 12 -4.16 0.27 -9.96
N ASP A 13 -4.57 1.53 -9.79
CA ASP A 13 -4.16 2.69 -10.60
C ASP A 13 -2.97 3.45 -10.01
N GLY A 14 -2.66 3.22 -8.74
CA GLY A 14 -1.50 3.80 -8.08
C GLY A 14 -1.42 3.51 -6.60
N ILE A 15 -0.55 4.24 -5.92
CA ILE A 15 -0.31 4.19 -4.48
C ILE A 15 -0.72 5.53 -3.88
N ASP A 16 -1.51 5.49 -2.81
CA ASP A 16 -1.69 6.62 -1.92
C ASP A 16 -0.68 6.51 -0.78
N ALA A 17 0.16 7.53 -0.62
CA ALA A 17 1.10 7.64 0.48
C ALA A 17 0.72 8.84 1.37
N ALA A 18 0.57 8.59 2.66
CA ALA A 18 0.22 9.62 3.65
C ALA A 18 1.20 9.60 4.81
N LEU A 19 1.84 10.74 5.09
CA LEU A 19 2.56 10.95 6.33
C LEU A 19 1.57 11.42 7.39
N CYS A 20 1.45 10.65 8.47
CA CYS A 20 0.54 10.88 9.57
C CYS A 20 1.30 11.13 10.87
N GLU A 21 0.80 12.06 11.67
CA GLU A 21 1.23 12.25 13.04
C GLU A 21 0.21 11.55 13.96
N ILE A 22 0.69 10.59 14.75
CA ILE A 22 -0.09 9.88 15.76
C ILE A 22 0.44 10.25 17.15
N THR A 23 -0.47 10.67 18.03
CA THR A 23 -0.14 11.09 19.40
C THR A 23 -1.13 10.48 20.41
N GLY A 24 -0.73 10.49 21.69
CA GLY A 24 -1.51 9.91 22.76
C GLY A 24 -1.44 8.37 22.81
N ALA A 25 -2.37 7.79 23.54
CA ALA A 25 -2.53 6.36 23.73
C ALA A 25 -4.02 6.05 23.99
N PRO A 26 -4.48 4.80 23.78
CA PRO A 26 -5.86 4.43 24.08
C PRO A 26 -6.27 4.83 25.52
N PRO A 27 -7.46 5.40 25.74
CA PRO A 27 -8.53 5.65 24.75
C PRO A 27 -8.42 6.99 24.00
N ASN A 28 -7.43 7.83 24.31
CA ASN A 28 -7.29 9.20 23.79
C ASN A 28 -6.26 9.30 22.64
N LEU A 29 -6.23 8.29 21.76
CA LEU A 29 -5.36 8.29 20.58
C LEU A 29 -5.85 9.35 19.58
N GLN A 30 -4.93 10.14 19.04
CA GLN A 30 -5.22 11.11 17.98
C GLN A 30 -4.34 10.83 16.76
N ALA A 31 -4.89 11.06 15.58
CA ALA A 31 -4.17 10.97 14.32
C ALA A 31 -4.54 12.15 13.42
N ARG A 32 -3.55 12.73 12.74
CA ARG A 32 -3.79 13.69 11.65
C ARG A 32 -2.86 13.41 10.47
N ILE A 33 -3.34 13.73 9.27
CA ILE A 33 -2.50 13.73 8.07
C ILE A 33 -1.63 15.00 8.10
N VAL A 34 -0.33 14.82 8.00
CA VAL A 34 0.67 15.90 7.86
C VAL A 34 0.85 16.24 6.39
N HIS A 35 0.97 15.21 5.55
CA HIS A 35 1.13 15.34 4.11
C HIS A 35 0.60 14.09 3.40
N ALA A 36 0.15 14.22 2.16
CA ALA A 36 -0.28 13.08 1.36
C ALA A 36 0.03 13.31 -0.11
N VAL A 37 0.47 12.26 -0.81
CA VAL A 37 0.81 12.29 -2.23
C VAL A 37 0.27 11.02 -2.91
N PRO A 38 -0.41 11.16 -4.06
CA PRO A 38 -0.69 10.03 -4.93
C PRO A 38 0.52 9.75 -5.83
N ALA A 39 0.77 8.47 -6.11
CA ALA A 39 1.78 8.01 -7.05
C ALA A 39 1.14 7.04 -8.05
N SER A 40 0.95 7.48 -9.29
CA SER A 40 0.43 6.63 -10.36
C SER A 40 1.41 5.53 -10.70
N TYR A 41 0.91 4.33 -10.99
CA TYR A 41 1.76 3.26 -11.47
C TYR A 41 2.31 3.53 -12.88
N PRO A 42 3.48 2.96 -13.24
CA PRO A 42 3.99 3.02 -14.60
C PRO A 42 3.03 2.40 -15.63
N ASP A 43 3.14 2.83 -16.87
CA ASP A 43 2.31 2.34 -17.97
C ASP A 43 2.31 0.81 -18.05
N GLY A 44 1.11 0.24 -18.12
CA GLY A 44 0.90 -1.21 -18.20
C GLY A 44 1.04 -1.98 -16.88
N PHE A 45 1.50 -1.36 -15.79
CA PHE A 45 1.65 -2.02 -14.50
C PHE A 45 0.29 -2.38 -13.88
N GLN A 46 -0.68 -1.47 -13.96
CA GLN A 46 -2.08 -1.75 -13.58
C GLN A 46 -2.62 -3.00 -14.28
N ALA A 47 -2.43 -3.12 -15.59
CA ALA A 47 -2.90 -4.27 -16.36
C ALA A 47 -2.25 -5.59 -15.89
N ARG A 48 -0.97 -5.57 -15.50
CA ARG A 48 -0.29 -6.72 -14.92
C ARG A 48 -0.90 -7.14 -13.59
N ILE A 49 -1.17 -6.18 -12.69
CA ILE A 49 -1.85 -6.45 -11.41
C ILE A 49 -3.22 -7.08 -11.67
N LEU A 50 -4.03 -6.45 -12.51
CA LEU A 50 -5.40 -6.89 -12.79
C LEU A 50 -5.45 -8.30 -13.39
N ALA A 51 -4.51 -8.64 -14.29
CA ALA A 51 -4.37 -9.99 -14.85
C ALA A 51 -3.92 -11.00 -13.78
N ALA A 52 -2.91 -10.66 -12.98
CA ALA A 52 -2.41 -11.57 -11.94
C ALA A 52 -3.43 -11.83 -10.81
N SER A 53 -4.45 -10.97 -10.66
CA SER A 53 -5.55 -11.14 -9.71
C SER A 53 -6.70 -12.02 -10.22
N GLN A 54 -6.70 -12.47 -11.48
CA GLN A 54 -7.73 -13.38 -11.98
C GLN A 54 -7.34 -14.84 -11.78
N LEU A 55 -8.34 -15.72 -11.61
CA LEU A 55 -8.12 -17.16 -11.44
C LEU A 55 -7.51 -17.84 -12.67
N ASP A 56 -7.85 -17.38 -13.85
CA ASP A 56 -7.45 -17.98 -15.13
C ASP A 56 -6.10 -17.47 -15.64
N THR A 57 -5.71 -16.25 -15.26
CA THR A 57 -4.48 -15.60 -15.72
C THR A 57 -3.44 -15.36 -14.60
N GLY A 58 -3.81 -15.61 -13.35
CA GLY A 58 -2.92 -15.55 -12.19
C GLY A 58 -1.85 -16.63 -12.22
N ARG A 59 -0.58 -16.20 -12.26
CA ARG A 59 0.59 -17.09 -12.23
C ARG A 59 1.48 -16.80 -11.04
N ILE A 60 1.96 -17.85 -10.37
CA ILE A 60 2.83 -17.72 -9.18
C ILE A 60 4.12 -16.97 -9.51
N ASP A 61 4.73 -17.22 -10.67
CA ASP A 61 5.96 -16.52 -11.08
C ASP A 61 5.73 -15.02 -11.31
N GLU A 62 4.56 -14.63 -11.81
CA GLU A 62 4.19 -13.22 -11.97
C GLU A 62 3.88 -12.57 -10.63
N LEU A 63 3.19 -13.25 -9.71
CA LEU A 63 2.97 -12.77 -8.35
C LEU A 63 4.29 -12.52 -7.61
N CYS A 64 5.27 -13.41 -7.74
CA CYS A 64 6.61 -13.18 -7.15
C CYS A 64 7.31 -11.96 -7.75
N LYS A 65 7.20 -11.73 -9.07
CA LYS A 65 7.77 -10.54 -9.71
C LYS A 65 7.05 -9.26 -9.27
N LEU A 66 5.72 -9.29 -9.22
CA LEU A 66 4.90 -8.17 -8.79
C LEU A 66 5.14 -7.82 -7.32
N ASN A 67 5.37 -8.81 -6.44
CA ASN A 67 5.72 -8.57 -5.04
C ASN A 67 6.95 -7.65 -4.90
N PHE A 68 8.03 -7.93 -5.63
CA PHE A 68 9.21 -7.09 -5.60
C PHE A 68 9.00 -5.75 -6.31
N ALA A 69 8.34 -5.76 -7.47
CA ALA A 69 8.12 -4.53 -8.23
C ALA A 69 7.20 -3.54 -7.49
N LEU A 70 6.16 -4.03 -6.80
CA LEU A 70 5.31 -3.23 -5.93
C LEU A 70 6.10 -2.67 -4.76
N ALA A 71 6.91 -3.49 -4.09
CA ALA A 71 7.71 -3.05 -2.95
C ALA A 71 8.64 -1.87 -3.30
N GLU A 72 9.27 -1.88 -4.47
CA GLU A 72 10.08 -0.75 -4.95
C GLU A 72 9.23 0.51 -5.17
N LEU A 73 8.06 0.39 -5.80
CA LEU A 73 7.14 1.52 -6.00
C LEU A 73 6.60 2.07 -4.68
N PHE A 74 6.29 1.21 -3.70
CA PHE A 74 5.91 1.60 -2.35
C PHE A 74 7.05 2.31 -1.61
N ALA A 75 8.29 1.86 -1.78
CA ALA A 75 9.47 2.51 -1.22
C ALA A 75 9.68 3.91 -1.84
N GLU A 76 9.55 4.03 -3.15
CA GLU A 76 9.61 5.32 -3.85
C GLU A 76 8.52 6.28 -3.36
N ALA A 77 7.26 5.83 -3.27
CA ALA A 77 6.15 6.63 -2.76
C ALA A 77 6.37 7.08 -1.30
N THR A 78 6.97 6.21 -0.48
CA THR A 78 7.36 6.53 0.90
C THR A 78 8.40 7.65 0.94
N LEU A 79 9.48 7.51 0.19
CA LEU A 79 10.52 8.54 0.13
C LEU A 79 9.96 9.87 -0.41
N HIS A 80 9.04 9.79 -1.38
CA HIS A 80 8.41 10.96 -1.96
C HIS A 80 7.51 11.71 -0.97
N VAL A 81 6.67 11.03 -0.19
CA VAL A 81 5.80 11.70 0.80
C VAL A 81 6.62 12.32 1.94
N ILE A 82 7.70 11.65 2.37
CA ILE A 82 8.62 12.15 3.40
C ILE A 82 9.32 13.42 2.91
N ALA A 83 9.90 13.38 1.71
CA ALA A 83 10.59 14.52 1.12
C ALA A 83 9.64 15.70 0.86
N SER A 84 8.41 15.42 0.39
CA SER A 84 7.39 16.45 0.15
C SER A 84 6.89 17.12 1.43
N ALA A 85 7.01 16.44 2.58
CA ALA A 85 6.78 17.03 3.90
C ALA A 85 7.98 17.82 4.46
N GLY A 86 9.10 17.89 3.72
CA GLY A 86 10.34 18.55 4.17
C GLY A 86 11.11 17.77 5.23
N LEU A 87 10.89 16.46 5.30
CA LEU A 87 11.51 15.56 6.28
C LEU A 87 12.49 14.59 5.60
N THR A 88 13.14 13.78 6.43
CA THR A 88 14.04 12.71 6.01
C THR A 88 13.59 11.36 6.59
N PRO A 89 14.05 10.22 6.05
CA PRO A 89 13.63 8.91 6.55
C PRO A 89 13.92 8.65 8.03
N VAL A 90 14.92 9.34 8.62
CA VAL A 90 15.24 9.23 10.05
C VAL A 90 14.18 9.89 10.95
N ASP A 91 13.35 10.78 10.41
CA ASP A 91 12.27 11.44 11.14
C ASP A 91 11.00 10.57 11.25
N VAL A 92 10.93 9.46 10.51
CA VAL A 92 9.77 8.55 10.47
C VAL A 92 10.01 7.32 11.33
N ASP A 93 9.06 7.02 12.21
CA ASP A 93 9.18 5.93 13.19
C ASP A 93 8.90 4.56 12.55
N LEU A 94 7.92 4.47 11.65
CA LEU A 94 7.55 3.24 10.95
C LEU A 94 6.73 3.52 9.68
N ILE A 95 6.60 2.47 8.86
CA ILE A 95 5.74 2.43 7.68
C ILE A 95 4.62 1.42 7.94
N GLY A 96 3.37 1.85 7.80
CA GLY A 96 2.20 0.99 7.73
C GLY A 96 1.80 0.80 6.27
N SER A 97 2.15 -0.34 5.67
CA SER A 97 1.75 -0.66 4.30
C SER A 97 0.60 -1.66 4.30
N HIS A 98 -0.50 -1.30 3.65
CA HIS A 98 -1.55 -2.25 3.31
C HIS A 98 -1.10 -3.17 2.15
N GLY A 99 -0.30 -2.64 1.23
CA GLY A 99 0.02 -3.29 -0.04
C GLY A 99 -1.12 -3.19 -1.07
N GLN A 100 -1.03 -4.03 -2.09
CA GLN A 100 -2.04 -4.24 -3.12
C GLN A 100 -2.73 -5.59 -2.88
N THR A 101 -4.06 -5.59 -2.72
CA THR A 101 -4.82 -6.85 -2.65
C THR A 101 -4.88 -7.52 -4.02
N PHE A 102 -4.43 -8.77 -4.09
CA PHE A 102 -4.59 -9.66 -5.25
C PHE A 102 -5.74 -10.65 -5.06
N TRP A 103 -6.00 -11.05 -3.82
CA TRP A 103 -7.05 -12.00 -3.50
C TRP A 103 -7.71 -11.69 -2.17
N HIS A 104 -9.04 -11.77 -2.14
CA HIS A 104 -9.83 -11.68 -0.91
C HIS A 104 -11.02 -12.64 -1.00
N TYR A 105 -10.90 -13.78 -0.33
CA TYR A 105 -11.90 -14.83 -0.34
C TYR A 105 -12.82 -14.70 0.88
N VAL A 106 -14.06 -14.31 0.62
CA VAL A 106 -15.14 -14.23 1.62
C VAL A 106 -16.16 -15.31 1.28
N GLN A 107 -16.52 -16.11 2.27
CA GLN A 107 -17.56 -17.13 2.15
C GLN A 107 -18.95 -16.49 2.21
N ASP A 108 -19.98 -17.25 1.81
CA ASP A 108 -21.37 -16.79 1.80
C ASP A 108 -21.88 -16.35 3.19
N ASP A 109 -21.29 -16.90 4.26
CA ASP A 109 -21.58 -16.55 5.66
C ASP A 109 -20.84 -15.29 6.16
N GLY A 110 -20.09 -14.63 5.28
CA GLY A 110 -19.29 -13.44 5.59
C GLY A 110 -17.91 -13.73 6.19
N ARG A 111 -17.52 -15.00 6.37
CA ARG A 111 -16.21 -15.34 6.92
C ARG A 111 -15.10 -15.21 5.87
N VAL A 112 -14.05 -14.46 6.21
CA VAL A 112 -12.84 -14.38 5.39
C VAL A 112 -12.05 -15.69 5.52
N GLY A 113 -11.92 -16.43 4.41
CA GLY A 113 -11.20 -17.71 4.37
C GLY A 113 -9.74 -17.58 3.94
N ALA A 114 -9.42 -16.59 3.10
CA ALA A 114 -8.06 -16.30 2.66
C ALA A 114 -7.95 -14.87 2.15
N THR A 115 -6.76 -14.28 2.24
CA THR A 115 -6.46 -13.01 1.57
C THR A 115 -4.96 -12.95 1.24
N LEU A 116 -4.64 -12.21 0.18
CA LEU A 116 -3.26 -11.95 -0.22
C LEU A 116 -3.11 -10.48 -0.60
N GLN A 117 -2.22 -9.80 0.12
CA GLN A 117 -1.68 -8.49 -0.19
C GLN A 117 -0.19 -8.67 -0.52
N LEU A 118 0.26 -7.99 -1.57
CA LEU A 118 1.68 -7.86 -1.93
C LEU A 118 2.12 -6.40 -1.80
#